data_AF-A0A3B9DPS5-F1
#
_entry.id   AF-A0A3B9DPS5-F1
#
_cell.length_a   1.000
_cell.length_b   1.000
_cell.length_c   1.000
_cell.angle_alpha   90.00
_cell.angle_beta   90.00
_cell.angle_gamma   90.00
#
_symmetry.space_group_name_H-M   'P 1'
#
loop_
_entity.id
_entity.type
_entity.pdbx_description
1 polymer ?
#
loop_
_entity_poly.entity_id
_entity_poly.type
_entity_poly.pdbx_seq_one_letter_code
_entity_poly.pdbx_strand_id
1 'polypeptide(L)'
;MASRVPSRVPRNVWVLSLTSLLRDVASEMLVHLLPLFLANVLGVRLALIGLIEGVAETTASLVKILSGWLSDRLGRRKGLTVGGYGLAALAMPLLLVAQTWTLVLLYRFLDRIGKGIRTAPRDALIADSVEPDQRGLSFGLHRAADSAGAFLGLLLAAVFVTRMQGSGLVLDA
;
A
#
# COMPACT_ATOMS: atom_id res chain seq x y z
N MET A 1 -2.99 -8.51 41.51
CA MET A 1 -1.55 -8.19 41.54
C MET A 1 -1.13 -7.89 40.11
N ALA A 2 -1.22 -6.62 39.69
CA ALA A 2 -0.98 -6.21 38.31
C ALA A 2 0.53 -6.10 38.07
N SER A 3 1.12 -7.09 37.41
CA SER A 3 2.51 -7.02 36.94
C SER A 3 2.60 -6.02 35.79
N ARG A 4 3.10 -4.83 36.09
CA ARG A 4 3.55 -3.85 35.08
C ARG A 4 4.80 -4.40 34.40
N VAL A 5 4.65 -5.07 33.27
CA VAL A 5 5.78 -5.32 32.36
C VAL A 5 5.83 -4.15 31.39
N PRO A 6 6.92 -3.37 31.33
CA PRO A 6 7.11 -2.42 30.23
C PRO A 6 7.26 -3.24 28.94
N SER A 7 6.19 -3.34 28.16
CA SER A 7 6.14 -4.12 26.93
C SER A 7 6.91 -3.39 25.82
N ARG A 8 8.20 -3.70 25.71
CA ARG A 8 8.98 -3.24 24.56
C ARG A 8 8.43 -3.95 23.32
N VAL A 9 7.79 -3.17 22.45
CA VAL A 9 7.30 -3.64 21.15
C VAL A 9 8.47 -4.26 20.37
N PRO A 10 8.35 -5.52 19.89
CA PRO A 10 9.42 -6.21 19.21
C PRO A 10 9.91 -5.50 17.95
N ARG A 11 11.19 -5.68 17.60
CA ARG A 11 11.81 -5.09 16.41
C ARG A 11 11.05 -5.43 15.12
N ASN A 12 10.49 -6.63 15.01
CA ASN A 12 9.72 -7.03 13.83
C ASN A 12 8.50 -6.14 13.61
N VAL A 13 7.79 -5.77 14.68
CA VAL A 13 6.62 -4.88 14.59
C VAL A 13 7.07 -3.52 14.06
N TRP A 14 8.11 -2.92 14.66
CA TRP A 14 8.65 -1.64 14.20
C TRP A 14 9.09 -1.65 12.73
N VAL A 15 9.81 -2.69 12.30
CA VAL A 15 10.26 -2.83 10.91
C VAL A 15 9.08 -2.95 9.96
N LEU A 16 8.08 -3.77 10.29
CA LEU A 16 6.89 -3.96 9.46
C LEU A 16 6.03 -2.71 9.40
N SER A 17 5.86 -2.01 10.52
CA SER A 17 5.12 -0.75 10.61
C SER A 17 5.80 0.36 9.82
N LEU A 18 7.12 0.52 9.93
CA LEU A 18 7.87 1.48 9.13
C LEU A 18 7.81 1.15 7.63
N THR A 19 7.97 -0.13 7.27
CA THR A 19 7.87 -0.58 5.88
C THR A 19 6.48 -0.29 5.31
N SER A 20 5.44 -0.56 6.09
CA SER A 20 4.06 -0.32 5.67
C SER A 20 3.74 1.17 5.57
N LEU A 21 4.21 1.99 6.52
CA LEU A 21 4.11 3.44 6.44
C LEU A 21 4.75 3.98 5.16
N LEU A 22 6.00 3.62 4.87
CA LEU A 22 6.71 4.09 3.67
C LEU A 22 6.01 3.62 2.39
N ARG A 23 5.54 2.37 2.39
CA ARG A 23 4.75 1.84 1.27
C ARG A 23 3.46 2.63 1.12
N ASP A 24 2.74 2.91 2.18
CA ASP A 24 1.44 3.59 2.15
C ASP A 24 1.59 5.06 1.73
N VAL A 25 2.66 5.77 2.16
CA VAL A 25 3.03 7.08 1.60
C VAL A 25 3.13 6.99 0.07
N ALA A 26 3.91 6.05 -0.45
CA ALA A 26 4.14 5.91 -1.88
C ALA A 26 2.87 5.50 -2.65
N SER A 27 2.03 4.59 -2.12
CA SER A 27 0.78 4.21 -2.81
C SER A 27 -0.24 5.31 -2.77
N GLU A 28 -0.46 5.95 -1.61
CA GLU A 28 -1.57 6.89 -1.45
C GLU A 28 -1.29 8.21 -2.16
N MET A 29 -0.01 8.54 -2.38
CA MET A 29 0.35 9.58 -3.36
C MET A 29 -0.21 9.28 -4.76
N LEU A 30 -0.23 8.02 -5.19
CA LEU A 30 -0.62 7.62 -6.54
C LEU A 30 -2.10 7.24 -6.66
N VAL A 31 -2.68 6.61 -5.64
CA VAL A 31 -4.06 6.08 -5.67
C VAL A 31 -5.08 7.15 -6.02
N HIS A 32 -4.89 8.38 -5.54
CA HIS A 32 -5.79 9.49 -5.85
C HIS A 32 -5.48 10.18 -7.17
N LEU A 33 -4.21 10.15 -7.61
CA LEU A 33 -3.78 10.79 -8.85
C LEU A 33 -4.06 9.92 -10.08
N LEU A 34 -4.04 8.60 -9.97
CA LEU A 34 -4.21 7.70 -11.12
C LEU A 34 -5.60 7.80 -11.77
N PRO A 35 -6.73 7.83 -11.02
CA PRO A 35 -8.03 8.10 -11.61
C PRO A 35 -8.10 9.45 -12.32
N LEU A 36 -7.48 10.49 -11.75
CA LEU A 36 -7.42 11.83 -12.35
C LEU A 36 -6.58 11.83 -13.62
N PHE A 37 -5.44 11.15 -13.63
CA PHE A 37 -4.59 10.98 -14.80
C PHE A 37 -5.32 10.22 -15.92
N LEU A 38 -5.98 9.11 -15.58
CA LEU A 38 -6.78 8.35 -16.53
C LEU A 38 -7.89 9.20 -17.16
N ALA A 39 -8.63 9.96 -16.34
CA ALA A 39 -9.74 10.78 -16.82
C ALA A 39 -9.27 12.01 -17.61
N ASN A 40 -8.38 12.81 -17.04
CA ASN A 40 -8.06 14.15 -17.54
C ASN A 40 -6.92 14.16 -18.57
N VAL A 41 -5.98 13.20 -18.50
CA VAL A 41 -4.82 13.14 -19.41
C VAL A 41 -5.05 12.10 -20.50
N LEU A 42 -5.47 10.90 -20.13
CA LEU A 42 -5.69 9.81 -21.09
C LEU A 42 -7.12 9.77 -21.67
N GLY A 43 -8.02 10.65 -21.22
CA GLY A 43 -9.39 10.75 -21.73
C GLY A 43 -10.24 9.50 -21.48
N VAL A 44 -9.91 8.71 -20.47
CA VAL A 44 -10.55 7.42 -20.18
C VAL A 44 -11.92 7.66 -19.51
N ARG A 45 -12.95 6.99 -20.02
CA ARG A 45 -14.31 7.04 -19.45
C ARG A 45 -14.31 6.54 -18.00
N LEU A 46 -15.07 7.23 -17.14
CA LEU A 46 -15.20 6.88 -15.71
C LEU A 46 -15.59 5.41 -15.46
N ALA A 47 -16.45 4.83 -16.31
CA ALA A 47 -16.83 3.42 -16.18
C ALA A 47 -15.63 2.46 -16.33
N LEU A 48 -14.69 2.76 -17.23
CA LEU A 48 -13.49 1.94 -17.42
C LEU A 48 -12.49 2.15 -16.26
N ILE A 49 -12.40 3.36 -15.71
CA ILE A 49 -11.61 3.63 -14.49
C ILE A 49 -12.15 2.81 -13.32
N GLY A 50 -13.47 2.79 -13.13
CA GLY A 50 -14.13 1.96 -12.13
C GLY A 50 -13.84 0.47 -12.32
N LEU A 51 -13.84 -0.01 -13.57
CA LEU A 51 -13.47 -1.40 -13.88
C LEU A 51 -12.00 -1.70 -13.53
N ILE A 52 -11.07 -0.81 -13.86
CA ILE A 52 -9.64 -0.94 -13.51
C ILE A 52 -9.49 -1.05 -11.99
N GLU A 53 -10.11 -0.15 -11.23
CA GLU A 53 -10.05 -0.14 -9.77
C GLU A 53 -10.70 -1.40 -9.17
N GLY A 54 -11.86 -1.80 -9.70
CA GLY A 54 -12.56 -3.01 -9.29
C GLY A 54 -11.72 -4.28 -9.49
N VAL A 55 -11.19 -4.48 -10.70
CA VAL A 55 -10.31 -5.61 -11.01
C VAL A 55 -9.10 -5.63 -10.08
N ALA A 56 -8.49 -4.46 -9.86
CA ALA A 56 -7.33 -4.34 -9.00
C ALA A 56 -7.66 -4.75 -7.54
N GLU A 57 -8.73 -4.23 -6.93
CA GLU A 57 -9.06 -4.53 -5.53
C GLU A 57 -9.62 -5.95 -5.33
N THR A 58 -10.38 -6.48 -6.30
CA THR A 58 -10.77 -7.89 -6.33
C THR A 58 -9.54 -8.80 -6.37
N THR A 59 -8.54 -8.46 -7.20
CA THR A 59 -7.29 -9.21 -7.28
C THR A 59 -6.56 -9.21 -5.94
N ALA A 60 -6.39 -8.05 -5.31
CA ALA A 60 -5.76 -7.97 -3.98
C ALA A 60 -6.48 -8.86 -2.96
N SER A 61 -7.81 -8.84 -2.95
CA SER A 61 -8.64 -9.61 -2.01
C SER A 61 -8.49 -11.12 -2.22
N LEU A 62 -8.57 -11.60 -3.47
CA LEU A 62 -8.40 -13.02 -3.79
C LEU A 62 -6.98 -13.50 -3.47
N VAL A 63 -5.96 -12.73 -3.87
CA VAL A 63 -4.55 -13.06 -3.62
C VAL A 63 -4.23 -13.04 -2.13
N LYS A 64 -4.87 -12.17 -1.34
CA LYS A 64 -4.74 -12.16 0.12
C LYS A 64 -5.20 -13.49 0.75
N ILE A 65 -6.33 -14.03 0.31
CA ILE A 65 -6.84 -15.31 0.81
C ILE A 65 -5.87 -16.43 0.46
N LEU A 66 -5.45 -16.50 -0.81
CA LEU A 66 -4.52 -17.53 -1.29
C LEU A 66 -3.16 -17.46 -0.60
N SER A 67 -2.61 -16.26 -0.44
CA SER A 67 -1.32 -16.06 0.22
C SER A 67 -1.35 -16.33 1.71
N GLY A 68 -2.48 -16.08 2.39
CA GLY A 68 -2.69 -16.50 3.78
C GLY A 68 -2.60 -18.01 3.93
N TRP A 69 -3.41 -18.74 3.16
CA TRP A 69 -3.37 -20.21 3.14
C TRP A 69 -1.98 -20.76 2.79
N LEU A 70 -1.34 -20.18 1.77
CA LEU A 70 0.00 -20.58 1.35
C LEU A 70 1.04 -20.30 2.44
N SER A 71 0.94 -19.16 3.13
CA SER A 71 1.84 -18.81 4.22
C SER A 71 1.71 -19.76 5.40
N ASP A 72 0.47 -20.15 5.75
CA ASP A 72 0.23 -21.10 6.83
C ASP A 72 0.75 -22.49 6.46
N ARG A 73 0.50 -22.95 5.23
CA ARG A 73 0.96 -24.26 4.74
C ARG A 73 2.48 -24.36 4.63
N LEU A 74 3.16 -23.30 4.17
CA LEU A 74 4.60 -23.28 4.00
C LEU A 74 5.37 -22.95 5.29
N GLY A 75 4.70 -22.40 6.30
CA GLY A 75 5.34 -21.82 7.49
C GLY A 75 6.28 -20.64 7.18
N ARG A 76 6.17 -20.04 5.99
CA ARG A 76 7.09 -19.01 5.47
C ARG A 76 6.43 -17.63 5.39
N ARG A 77 6.32 -16.96 6.54
CA ARG A 77 5.74 -15.61 6.68
C ARG A 77 6.57 -14.54 5.97
N LYS A 78 7.85 -14.42 6.37
CA LYS A 78 8.77 -13.34 5.95
C LYS A 78 8.99 -13.29 4.44
N GLY A 79 9.18 -14.45 3.80
CA GLY A 79 9.46 -14.51 2.35
C GLY A 79 8.31 -13.96 1.51
N LEU A 80 7.07 -14.34 1.85
CA LEU A 80 5.88 -13.83 1.18
C LEU A 80 5.68 -12.33 1.45
N THR A 81 5.87 -11.88 2.70
CA THR A 81 5.79 -10.45 3.03
C THR A 81 6.78 -9.63 2.21
N VAL A 82 8.05 -10.03 2.17
CA VAL A 82 9.10 -9.32 1.41
C VAL A 82 8.83 -9.38 -0.09
N GLY A 83 8.45 -10.55 -0.62
CA GLY A 83 8.12 -10.72 -2.04
C GLY A 83 6.95 -9.83 -2.48
N GLY A 84 5.89 -9.73 -1.66
CA GLY A 84 4.75 -8.87 -1.96
C GLY A 84 5.09 -7.37 -1.91
N TYR A 85 5.90 -6.92 -0.95
CA TYR A 85 6.42 -5.55 -0.95
C TYR A 85 7.33 -5.29 -2.16
N GLY A 86 8.22 -6.21 -2.48
CA GLY A 86 9.13 -6.12 -3.61
C GLY A 86 8.40 -6.03 -4.95
N LEU A 87 7.39 -6.89 -5.17
CA LEU A 87 6.58 -6.87 -6.39
C LEU A 87 5.88 -5.52 -6.57
N ALA A 88 5.25 -4.99 -5.52
CA ALA A 88 4.59 -3.68 -5.58
C ALA A 88 5.59 -2.54 -5.85
N ALA A 89 6.76 -2.57 -5.22
CA ALA A 89 7.81 -1.58 -5.43
C ALA A 89 8.39 -1.64 -6.85
N LEU A 90 8.62 -2.84 -7.39
CA LEU A 90 9.14 -3.04 -8.74
C LEU A 90 8.11 -2.74 -9.84
N ALA A 91 6.82 -2.80 -9.53
CA ALA A 91 5.77 -2.38 -10.45
C ALA A 91 5.71 -0.85 -10.60
N MET A 92 6.04 -0.10 -9.55
CA MET A 92 5.89 1.37 -9.51
C MET A 92 6.60 2.13 -10.65
N PRO A 93 7.85 1.79 -11.06
CA PRO A 93 8.50 2.42 -12.22
C PRO A 93 7.74 2.29 -13.54
N LEU A 94 6.82 1.33 -13.68
CA LEU A 94 5.99 1.19 -14.88
C LEU A 94 5.17 2.46 -15.15
N LEU A 95 4.81 3.22 -14.11
CA LEU A 95 4.10 4.48 -14.24
C LEU A 95 4.89 5.58 -14.94
N LEU A 96 6.23 5.50 -14.95
CA LEU A 96 7.08 6.49 -15.65
C LEU A 96 6.89 6.45 -17.17
N VAL A 97 6.42 5.33 -17.71
CA VAL A 97 6.21 5.10 -19.14
C VAL A 97 4.73 4.83 -19.47
N ALA A 98 3.83 5.00 -18.50
CA ALA A 98 2.41 4.67 -18.66
C ALA A 98 1.66 5.71 -19.51
N GLN A 99 1.74 5.56 -20.83
CA GLN A 99 1.05 6.42 -21.81
C GLN A 99 -0.34 5.89 -22.21
N THR A 100 -0.73 4.71 -21.73
CA THR A 100 -2.01 4.08 -22.05
C THR A 100 -2.68 3.54 -20.80
N TRP A 101 -4.01 3.47 -20.83
CA TRP A 101 -4.79 2.92 -19.72
C TRP A 101 -4.45 1.45 -19.43
N THR A 102 -3.99 0.70 -20.44
CA THR A 102 -3.59 -0.70 -20.31
C THR A 102 -2.32 -0.84 -19.49
N LEU A 103 -1.34 0.05 -19.65
CA LEU A 103 -0.14 0.08 -18.81
C LEU A 103 -0.47 0.47 -17.37
N VAL A 104 -1.40 1.41 -17.17
CA VAL A 104 -1.91 1.75 -15.84
C VAL A 104 -2.62 0.54 -15.21
N LEU A 105 -3.46 -0.17 -15.96
CA LEU A 105 -4.11 -1.40 -15.50
C LEU A 105 -3.08 -2.47 -15.10
N LEU A 106 -2.04 -2.69 -15.92
CA LEU A 106 -0.96 -3.62 -15.60
C LEU A 106 -0.26 -3.24 -14.30
N TYR A 107 0.09 -1.96 -14.13
CA TYR A 107 0.64 -1.45 -12.86
C TYR A 107 -0.31 -1.73 -11.69
N ARG A 108 -1.58 -1.32 -11.80
CA ARG A 108 -2.59 -1.49 -10.74
C ARG A 108 -2.73 -2.96 -10.36
N PHE A 109 -2.72 -3.85 -11.35
CA PHE A 109 -2.83 -5.28 -11.14
C PHE A 109 -1.61 -5.85 -10.40
N LEU A 110 -0.39 -5.55 -10.86
CA LEU A 110 0.86 -6.00 -10.21
C LEU A 110 1.00 -5.47 -8.79
N ASP A 111 0.67 -4.19 -8.59
CA ASP A 111 0.66 -3.54 -7.29
C ASP A 111 -0.30 -4.26 -6.32
N ARG A 112 -1.51 -4.56 -6.77
CA ARG A 112 -2.53 -5.22 -5.96
C ARG A 112 -2.23 -6.69 -5.71
N ILE A 113 -1.59 -7.40 -6.64
CA ILE A 113 -1.01 -8.73 -6.36
C ILE A 113 0.02 -8.60 -5.24
N GLY A 114 0.95 -7.65 -5.33
CA GLY A 114 1.96 -7.41 -4.29
C GLY A 114 1.33 -7.14 -2.91
N LYS A 115 0.30 -6.28 -2.87
CA LYS A 115 -0.50 -6.02 -1.66
C LYS A 115 -1.18 -7.28 -1.14
N GLY A 116 -1.82 -8.05 -2.02
CA GLY A 116 -2.47 -9.31 -1.67
C GLY A 116 -1.49 -10.29 -1.02
N ILE A 117 -0.34 -10.52 -1.65
CA ILE A 117 0.70 -11.45 -1.18
C ILE A 117 1.23 -11.06 0.20
N ARG A 118 1.48 -9.76 0.45
CA ARG A 118 2.13 -9.33 1.69
C ARG A 118 1.19 -9.25 2.89
N THR A 119 -0.11 -8.98 2.70
CA THR A 119 -1.00 -8.53 3.79
C THR A 119 -1.21 -9.62 4.85
N ALA A 120 -1.75 -10.79 4.48
CA ALA A 120 -2.00 -11.85 5.45
C ALA A 120 -0.72 -12.39 6.11
N PRO A 121 0.38 -12.66 5.35
CA PRO A 121 1.64 -13.13 5.96
C PRO A 121 2.30 -12.09 6.87
N ARG A 122 2.17 -10.79 6.55
CA ARG A 122 2.65 -9.69 7.41
C ARG A 122 1.89 -9.67 8.73
N ASP A 123 0.57 -9.70 8.67
CA ASP A 123 -0.27 -9.61 9.87
C ASP A 123 -0.01 -10.82 10.79
N ALA A 124 0.15 -12.01 10.20
CA ALA A 124 0.56 -13.19 10.94
C ALA A 124 1.99 -13.08 11.51
N LEU A 125 2.94 -12.49 10.78
CA LEU A 125 4.31 -12.25 11.28
C LEU A 125 4.33 -11.30 12.49
N ILE A 126 3.43 -10.30 12.53
CA ILE A 126 3.22 -9.44 13.71
C ILE A 126 2.69 -10.28 14.86
N ALA A 127 1.63 -11.05 14.64
CA ALA A 127 0.99 -11.87 15.68
C ALA A 127 1.92 -12.96 16.25
N ASP A 128 2.77 -13.55 15.42
CA ASP A 128 3.77 -14.55 15.80
C ASP A 128 4.97 -13.93 16.54
N SER A 129 5.17 -12.61 16.44
CA SER A 129 6.29 -11.91 17.09
C SER A 129 5.97 -11.37 18.48
N VAL A 130 4.72 -11.44 18.95
CA VAL A 130 4.25 -10.77 20.17
C VAL A 130 3.43 -11.71 21.04
N GLU A 131 3.51 -11.52 22.36
CA GLU A 131 2.66 -12.22 23.32
C GLU A 131 1.17 -11.85 23.12
N PRO A 132 0.22 -12.76 23.44
CA PRO A 132 -1.21 -12.53 23.21
C PRO A 132 -1.77 -11.24 23.82
N ASP A 133 -1.28 -10.84 24.99
CA ASP A 133 -1.67 -9.62 25.72
C ASP A 133 -1.15 -8.34 25.04
N GLN A 134 -0.13 -8.43 24.20
CA GLN A 134 0.50 -7.30 23.49
C GLN A 134 0.03 -7.16 22.03
N ARG A 135 -0.81 -8.07 21.54
CA ARG A 135 -1.33 -8.04 20.15
C ARG A 135 -2.08 -6.76 19.85
N GLY A 136 -2.94 -6.31 20.76
CA GLY A 136 -3.72 -5.07 20.59
C GLY A 136 -2.83 -3.84 20.40
N LEU A 137 -1.81 -3.68 21.25
CA LEU A 137 -0.83 -2.59 21.14
C LEU A 137 -0.05 -2.66 19.82
N SER A 138 0.41 -3.86 19.45
CA SER A 138 1.25 -4.07 18.27
C SER A 138 0.51 -3.83 16.96
N PHE A 139 -0.71 -4.34 16.83
CA PHE A 139 -1.58 -4.03 15.69
C PHE A 139 -2.04 -2.57 15.71
N GLY A 140 -2.26 -1.97 16.88
CA GLY A 140 -2.58 -0.55 17.02
C GLY A 140 -1.46 0.34 16.49
N LEU A 141 -0.21 0.08 16.89
CA LEU A 141 0.98 0.78 16.38
C LEU A 141 1.13 0.59 14.87
N HIS A 142 0.98 -0.64 14.39
CA HIS A 142 1.05 -0.94 12.96
C HIS A 142 -0.02 -0.19 12.16
N ARG A 143 -1.26 -0.18 12.66
CA ARG A 143 -2.37 0.51 12.01
C ARG A 143 -2.23 2.02 12.04
N ALA A 144 -1.72 2.57 13.14
CA ALA A 144 -1.38 3.98 13.23
C ALA A 144 -0.31 4.36 12.18
N ALA A 145 0.69 3.51 11.96
CA ALA A 145 1.71 3.70 10.94
C ALA A 145 1.13 3.66 9.51
N ASP A 146 0.23 2.70 9.21
CA ASP A 146 -0.50 2.62 7.94
C ASP A 146 -1.30 3.93 7.69
N SER A 147 -2.11 4.35 8.66
CA SER A 147 -2.93 5.57 8.54
C SER A 147 -2.09 6.84 8.43
N ALA A 148 -1.01 6.94 9.20
CA ALA A 148 -0.07 8.07 9.10
C ALA A 148 0.60 8.10 7.72
N GLY A 149 1.02 6.95 7.19
CA GLY A 149 1.59 6.85 5.86
C GLY A 149 0.60 7.29 4.78
N ALA A 150 -0.64 6.82 4.85
CA ALA A 150 -1.69 7.21 3.93
C ALA A 150 -1.98 8.72 3.96
N PHE A 151 -2.11 9.28 5.16
CA PHE A 151 -2.31 10.72 5.35
C PHE A 151 -1.15 11.54 4.78
N LEU A 152 0.08 11.16 5.11
CA LEU A 152 1.29 11.83 4.59
C LEU A 152 1.38 11.71 3.07
N GLY A 153 1.05 10.56 2.50
CA GLY A 153 1.02 10.35 1.05
C GLY A 153 0.04 11.29 0.35
N LEU A 154 -1.20 11.36 0.84
CA LEU A 154 -2.20 12.28 0.30
C LEU A 154 -1.76 13.75 0.44
N LEU A 155 -1.24 14.14 1.60
CA LEU A 155 -0.75 15.50 1.84
C LEU A 155 0.40 15.86 0.90
N LEU A 156 1.37 14.96 0.70
CA LEU A 156 2.46 15.14 -0.25
C LEU A 156 1.93 15.28 -1.67
N ALA A 157 1.01 14.41 -2.11
CA ALA A 157 0.40 14.52 -3.45
C ALA A 157 -0.28 15.88 -3.65
N ALA A 158 -1.05 16.36 -2.67
CA ALA A 158 -1.68 17.68 -2.74
C ALA A 158 -0.64 18.81 -2.85
N VAL A 159 0.42 18.77 -2.04
CA VAL A 159 1.51 19.75 -2.12
C VAL A 159 2.21 19.69 -3.47
N PHE A 160 2.54 18.51 -3.98
CA PHE A 160 3.19 18.37 -5.30
C PHE A 160 2.32 18.93 -6.42
N VAL A 161 1.05 18.53 -6.49
CA VAL A 161 0.11 19.00 -7.53
C VAL A 161 -0.05 20.51 -7.47
N THR A 162 -0.30 21.08 -6.29
CA THR A 162 -0.48 22.53 -6.13
C THR A 162 0.78 23.32 -6.47
N ARG A 163 1.97 22.81 -6.14
CA ARG A 163 3.24 23.47 -6.50
C ARG A 163 3.56 23.38 -7.98
N MET A 164 3.28 22.25 -8.64
CA MET A 164 3.51 22.09 -10.08
C MET A 164 2.47 22.82 -10.94
N GLN A 165 1.23 22.93 -10.46
CA GLN A 165 0.18 23.70 -11.15
C GLN A 165 0.26 25.20 -10.83
N GLY A 166 0.72 25.59 -9.64
CA GLY A 166 0.90 26.98 -9.24
C GLY A 166 1.93 27.74 -10.08
N SER A 167 2.89 27.06 -10.68
CA SER A 167 3.80 27.64 -11.69
C SER A 167 3.14 27.97 -13.03
N GLY A 168 1.91 27.50 -13.28
CA GLY A 168 1.10 27.85 -14.46
C GLY A 168 0.07 28.96 -14.21
N LEU A 169 -0.05 29.48 -12.97
CA LEU A 169 -0.96 30.56 -12.59
C LEU A 169 -0.26 31.94 -12.53
N VAL A 170 0.93 32.06 -13.11
CA VAL A 170 1.64 33.33 -13.24
C VAL A 170 1.46 33.88 -14.66
N LEU A 171 0.46 34.76 -14.78
CA LEU A 171 0.35 35.91 -15.69
C LEU A 171 0.12 35.66 -17.20
N ASP A 172 -1.16 35.57 -17.59
CA ASP A 172 -1.66 36.28 -18.77
C ASP A 172 -2.79 37.21 -18.30
N ALA A 173 -2.41 38.43 -17.91
CA ALA A 173 -3.30 39.58 -17.72
C ALA A 173 -3.06 40.59 -18.86
#